data_AF-A0A350I4T0-F1
#
_entry.id   AF-A0A350I4T0-F1
#
_cell.length_a   1.000
_cell.length_b   1.000
_cell.length_c   1.000
_cell.angle_alpha   90.00
_cell.angle_beta   90.00
_cell.angle_gamma   90.00
#
_symmetry.space_group_name_H-M   'P 1'
#
loop_
_entity.id
_entity.type
_entity.pdbx_description
1 polymer ?
#
loop_
_entity_poly.entity_id
_entity_poly.type
_entity_poly.pdbx_seq_one_letter_code
_entity_poly.pdbx_strand_id
1 'polypeptide(L)'
;MQITSKKPQIQDNQGGPETKGQSSTSGFTMVEIALSIAIVAFAMVAIIGIMPTGFEAQRLNREETIINQDGTLFMEAIRSGALGFDTLTNFVDSITISNHMGNLRSVGVAERVNDFNQAVPLVNAHFILGMLSTPHLEVVDVRRNGAVIYSTNEVSAMVRAISGSAGERFQVSDFQENSFSYLLSTKIVPYLPSPTNSFHQNSVPITTNRFSLATNVATNLYDVQLKFRWPVTKVQIGNSGRPDIQYRLGKYEKIFRTLVSGRLLSTNGVPFLRENDSRNDVPLYYFNSKDYTPPAL
;
A
#
# COMPACT_ATOMS: atom_id res chain seq x y z
N MET A 1 59.75 94.96 19.45
CA MET A 1 59.02 93.91 18.69
C MET A 1 57.69 93.70 19.38
N GLN A 2 56.60 93.97 18.68
CA GLN A 2 55.21 93.79 19.13
C GLN A 2 54.96 92.36 19.63
N ILE A 3 54.01 92.17 20.55
CA ILE A 3 52.76 91.43 20.29
C ILE A 3 51.75 91.82 21.38
N THR A 4 50.66 92.42 20.90
CA THR A 4 49.40 92.70 21.59
C THR A 4 48.66 91.40 21.88
N SER A 5 48.23 91.17 23.13
CA SER A 5 47.20 90.17 23.45
C SER A 5 45.90 90.89 23.82
N LYS A 6 45.01 90.98 22.84
CA LYS A 6 43.67 91.54 22.95
C LYS A 6 42.75 90.39 23.39
N LYS A 7 42.31 90.36 24.65
CA LYS A 7 41.21 89.47 25.08
C LYS A 7 39.88 90.06 24.58
N PRO A 8 39.07 89.32 23.81
CA PRO A 8 37.76 89.78 23.39
C PRO A 8 36.75 89.61 24.53
N GLN A 9 36.00 90.68 24.79
CA GLN A 9 34.74 90.67 25.52
C GLN A 9 33.72 89.91 24.68
N ILE A 10 33.20 88.79 25.18
CA ILE A 10 32.04 88.13 24.58
C ILE A 10 30.81 88.74 25.23
N GLN A 11 30.05 89.38 24.37
CA GLN A 11 28.83 90.11 24.62
C GLN A 11 27.69 89.13 24.88
N ASP A 12 27.02 89.27 26.04
CA ASP A 12 25.77 88.57 26.32
C ASP A 12 24.73 88.98 25.29
N ASN A 13 24.44 88.09 24.34
CA ASN A 13 23.45 88.30 23.32
C ASN A 13 22.10 87.77 23.84
N GLN A 14 21.22 88.70 24.17
CA GLN A 14 19.83 88.45 24.53
C GLN A 14 19.06 87.86 23.35
N GLY A 15 18.20 86.88 23.65
CA GLY A 15 16.84 86.79 23.11
C GLY A 15 16.67 86.56 21.61
N GLY A 16 16.66 85.30 21.20
CA GLY A 16 15.89 84.85 20.03
C GLY A 16 14.93 83.73 20.48
N PRO A 17 13.68 83.68 20.01
CA PRO A 17 12.80 82.58 20.35
C PRO A 17 13.35 81.34 19.65
N GLU A 18 13.90 80.39 20.42
CA GLU A 18 14.02 79.02 19.95
C GLU A 18 12.60 78.52 19.67
N THR A 19 12.21 78.54 18.40
CA THR A 19 11.16 77.67 17.91
C THR A 19 11.64 76.24 18.11
N LYS A 20 11.38 75.71 19.31
CA LYS A 20 11.29 74.27 19.53
C LYS A 20 10.32 73.76 18.47
N GLY A 21 10.86 73.20 17.40
CA GLY A 21 10.13 72.24 16.60
C GLY A 21 9.67 71.19 17.58
N GLN A 22 8.39 71.23 17.95
CA GLN A 22 7.74 70.08 18.55
C GLN A 22 7.84 68.99 17.48
N SER A 23 8.87 68.16 17.56
CA SER A 23 8.73 66.80 17.09
C SER A 23 7.65 66.22 18.00
N SER A 24 6.41 66.29 17.56
CA SER A 24 5.35 65.41 18.05
C SER A 24 5.86 64.00 17.76
N THR A 25 6.58 63.44 18.73
CA THR A 25 6.93 62.03 18.74
C THR A 25 5.60 61.31 18.90
N SER A 26 4.94 61.04 17.78
CA SER A 26 3.70 60.30 17.69
C SER A 26 4.05 58.85 18.06
N GLY A 27 4.01 58.56 19.36
CA GLY A 27 4.06 57.20 19.87
C GLY A 27 2.70 56.53 19.66
N PHE A 28 2.71 55.21 19.44
CA PHE A 28 1.48 54.43 19.36
C PHE A 28 0.69 54.57 20.65
N THR A 29 -0.60 54.85 20.53
CA THR A 29 -1.53 54.87 21.65
C THR A 29 -1.70 53.45 22.21
N MET A 30 -1.97 53.35 23.52
CA MET A 30 -2.22 52.06 24.18
C MET A 30 -3.33 51.25 23.48
N VAL A 31 -4.31 51.95 22.89
CA VAL A 31 -5.42 51.36 22.13
C VAL A 31 -4.93 50.76 20.81
N GLU A 32 -4.07 51.44 20.07
CA GLU A 32 -3.51 50.95 18.80
C GLU A 32 -2.66 49.69 19.00
N ILE A 33 -1.84 49.67 20.06
CA ILE A 33 -1.06 48.47 20.42
C ILE A 33 -1.99 47.32 20.81
N ALA A 34 -3.03 47.59 21.61
CA ALA A 34 -3.99 46.56 22.01
C ALA A 34 -4.75 45.97 20.81
N LEU A 35 -5.20 46.80 19.87
CA LEU A 35 -5.86 46.35 18.65
C LEU A 35 -4.91 45.52 17.77
N SER A 36 -3.65 45.97 17.63
CA SER A 36 -2.65 45.26 16.82
C SER A 36 -2.36 43.87 17.37
N ILE A 37 -2.17 43.74 18.68
CA ILE A 37 -1.97 42.44 19.33
C ILE A 37 -3.22 41.56 19.20
N ALA A 38 -4.42 42.12 19.34
CA ALA A 38 -5.67 41.37 19.18
C ALA A 38 -5.83 40.79 17.77
N ILE A 39 -5.49 41.57 16.73
CA ILE A 39 -5.54 41.11 15.33
C ILE A 39 -4.49 40.02 15.08
N VAL A 40 -3.26 40.20 15.56
CA VAL A 40 -2.20 39.20 15.42
C VAL A 40 -2.56 37.89 16.14
N ALA A 41 -3.09 37.97 17.36
CA ALA A 41 -3.54 36.81 18.12
C ALA A 41 -4.64 36.05 17.38
N PHE A 42 -5.64 36.75 16.84
CA PHE A 42 -6.71 36.14 16.05
C PHE A 42 -6.16 35.44 14.79
N ALA A 43 -5.25 36.09 14.06
CA ALA A 43 -4.64 35.53 12.86
C ALA A 43 -3.81 34.26 13.15
N MET A 44 -3.04 34.23 14.25
CA MET A 44 -2.29 33.04 14.64
C MET A 44 -3.22 31.87 14.97
N VAL A 45 -4.31 32.11 15.70
CA VAL A 45 -5.32 31.08 16.01
C VAL A 45 -5.93 30.54 14.72
N ALA A 46 -6.23 31.41 13.75
CA ALA A 46 -6.75 30.99 12.46
C ALA A 46 -5.75 30.08 11.72
N ILE A 47 -4.48 30.48 11.55
CA ILE A 47 -3.47 29.71 10.82
C ILE A 47 -3.19 28.36 11.48
N ILE A 48 -2.98 28.36 12.80
CA ILE A 48 -2.72 27.13 13.57
C ILE A 48 -3.95 26.23 13.54
N GLY A 49 -5.16 26.79 13.52
CA GLY A 49 -6.41 26.04 13.43
C GLY A 49 -6.58 25.25 12.13
N ILE A 50 -6.13 25.78 10.98
CA ILE A 50 -6.24 25.08 9.68
C ILE A 50 -5.08 24.11 9.44
N MET A 51 -3.92 24.34 10.06
CA MET A 51 -2.70 23.55 9.84
C MET A 51 -2.89 22.03 10.00
N PRO A 52 -3.58 21.51 11.04
CA PRO A 52 -3.86 20.08 11.16
C PRO A 52 -4.58 19.51 9.94
N THR A 53 -5.64 20.18 9.47
CA THR A 53 -6.41 19.78 8.29
C THR A 53 -5.54 19.80 7.02
N GLY A 54 -4.66 20.80 6.90
CA GLY A 54 -3.72 20.90 5.78
C GLY A 54 -2.73 19.73 5.73
N PHE A 55 -2.18 19.34 6.89
CA PHE A 55 -1.26 18.20 6.98
C PHE A 55 -1.96 16.86 6.74
N GLU A 56 -3.17 16.67 7.24
CA GLU A 56 -3.97 15.49 6.93
C GLU A 56 -4.25 15.39 5.42
N ALA A 57 -4.65 16.48 4.77
CA ALA A 57 -4.90 16.49 3.33
C ALA A 57 -3.62 16.14 2.52
N GLN A 58 -2.47 16.69 2.90
CA GLN A 58 -1.19 16.37 2.26
C GLN A 58 -0.82 14.89 2.44
N ARG A 59 -0.98 14.37 3.66
CA ARG A 59 -0.72 12.97 3.96
C ARG A 59 -1.63 12.05 3.15
N LEU A 60 -2.94 12.31 3.11
CA LEU A 60 -3.91 11.50 2.36
C LEU A 60 -3.63 11.51 0.85
N ASN A 61 -3.28 12.68 0.28
CA ASN A 61 -2.90 12.78 -1.12
C ASN A 61 -1.62 11.98 -1.44
N ARG A 62 -0.63 12.00 -0.53
CA ARG A 62 0.58 11.19 -0.66
C ARG A 62 0.26 9.71 -0.60
N GLU A 63 -0.51 9.27 0.40
CA GLU A 63 -0.92 7.88 0.57
C GLU A 63 -1.68 7.38 -0.66
N GLU A 64 -2.63 8.15 -1.19
CA GLU A 64 -3.37 7.78 -2.39
C GLU A 64 -2.47 7.67 -3.62
N THR A 65 -1.50 8.58 -3.77
CA THR A 65 -0.51 8.52 -4.87
C THR A 65 0.32 7.25 -4.80
N ILE A 66 0.79 6.88 -3.60
CA ILE A 66 1.54 5.63 -3.38
C ILE A 66 0.69 4.42 -3.77
N ILE A 67 -0.56 4.36 -3.30
CA ILE A 67 -1.47 3.25 -3.60
C ILE A 67 -1.74 3.14 -5.11
N ASN A 68 -1.86 4.26 -5.83
CA ASN A 68 -2.03 4.24 -7.28
C ASN A 68 -0.81 3.69 -8.03
N GLN A 69 0.39 4.10 -7.61
CA GLN A 69 1.64 3.67 -8.22
C GLN A 69 1.92 2.19 -7.92
N ASP A 70 1.86 1.81 -6.64
CA ASP A 70 2.05 0.43 -6.20
C ASP A 70 0.96 -0.50 -6.76
N GLY A 71 -0.30 -0.04 -6.82
CA GLY A 71 -1.40 -0.79 -7.43
C GLY A 71 -1.17 -1.13 -8.90
N THR A 72 -0.64 -0.18 -9.67
CA THR A 72 -0.26 -0.40 -11.07
C THR A 72 0.90 -1.39 -11.17
N LEU A 73 1.89 -1.26 -10.29
CA LEU A 73 3.05 -2.14 -10.21
C LEU A 73 2.66 -3.59 -9.93
N PHE A 74 1.88 -3.85 -8.88
CA PHE A 74 1.44 -5.20 -8.53
C PHE A 74 0.54 -5.81 -9.60
N MET A 75 -0.34 -5.00 -10.22
CA MET A 75 -1.20 -5.48 -11.29
C MET A 75 -0.39 -5.97 -12.49
N GLU A 76 0.64 -5.21 -12.89
CA GLU A 76 1.52 -5.61 -13.98
C GLU A 76 2.43 -6.78 -13.59
N ALA A 77 2.92 -6.82 -12.36
CA ALA A 77 3.75 -7.91 -11.85
C ALA A 77 3.02 -9.26 -11.86
N ILE A 78 1.74 -9.26 -11.46
CA ILE A 78 0.88 -10.46 -11.50
C ILE A 78 0.59 -10.84 -12.95
N ARG A 79 0.19 -9.87 -13.80
CA ARG A 79 -0.10 -10.12 -15.21
C ARG A 79 1.08 -10.70 -15.99
N SER A 80 2.29 -10.23 -15.71
CA SER A 80 3.52 -10.62 -16.41
C SER A 80 4.20 -11.88 -15.85
N GLY A 81 3.67 -12.47 -14.77
CA GLY A 81 4.23 -13.70 -14.21
C GLY A 81 5.59 -13.50 -13.52
N ALA A 82 5.78 -12.37 -12.83
CA ALA A 82 6.91 -12.09 -11.94
C ALA A 82 8.29 -11.78 -12.58
N LEU A 83 8.34 -11.37 -13.84
CA LEU A 83 9.60 -10.95 -14.46
C LEU A 83 9.98 -9.52 -14.02
N GLY A 84 11.17 -9.36 -13.42
CA GLY A 84 11.79 -8.04 -13.18
C GLY A 84 11.50 -7.36 -11.84
N PHE A 85 10.97 -8.06 -10.84
CA PHE A 85 10.59 -7.49 -9.53
C PHE A 85 11.49 -7.90 -8.34
N ASP A 86 12.76 -8.20 -8.58
CA ASP A 86 13.72 -8.74 -7.59
C ASP A 86 13.72 -8.09 -6.19
N THR A 87 13.51 -6.78 -6.10
CA THR A 87 13.52 -6.01 -4.85
C THR A 87 12.29 -6.20 -3.94
N LEU A 88 11.27 -6.94 -4.38
CA LEU A 88 9.98 -7.06 -3.67
C LEU A 88 10.11 -7.70 -2.27
N THR A 89 11.13 -8.53 -2.07
CA THR A 89 11.46 -9.14 -0.77
C THR A 89 11.73 -8.12 0.34
N ASN A 90 12.12 -6.90 -0.02
CA ASN A 90 12.41 -5.85 0.95
C ASN A 90 11.14 -5.14 1.42
N PHE A 91 10.05 -5.23 0.67
CA PHE A 91 8.81 -4.47 0.91
C PHE A 91 7.67 -5.34 1.40
N VAL A 92 7.67 -6.64 1.08
CA VAL A 92 6.64 -7.57 1.51
C VAL A 92 7.06 -8.20 2.83
N ASP A 93 6.27 -7.91 3.85
CA ASP A 93 6.53 -8.34 5.21
C ASP A 93 6.00 -9.75 5.49
N SER A 94 4.76 -10.00 5.06
CA SER A 94 4.07 -11.27 5.26
C SER A 94 3.00 -11.49 4.20
N ILE A 95 2.74 -12.74 3.88
CA ILE A 95 1.68 -13.22 3.00
C ILE A 95 0.95 -14.34 3.73
N THR A 96 -0.37 -14.22 3.83
CA THR A 96 -1.24 -15.22 4.44
C THR A 96 -2.19 -15.73 3.37
N ILE A 97 -2.23 -17.04 3.20
CA ILE A 97 -3.21 -17.73 2.38
C ILE A 97 -4.10 -18.53 3.32
N SER A 98 -5.36 -18.13 3.42
CA SER A 98 -6.39 -18.82 4.20
C SER A 98 -7.51 -19.28 3.28
N ASN A 99 -8.48 -20.02 3.81
CA ASN A 99 -9.73 -20.32 3.12
C ASN A 99 -10.89 -19.49 3.69
N HIS A 100 -12.06 -19.54 3.05
CA HIS A 100 -13.27 -18.84 3.54
C HIS A 100 -13.74 -19.29 4.93
N MET A 101 -13.27 -20.44 5.42
CA MET A 101 -13.58 -20.97 6.75
C MET A 101 -12.58 -20.49 7.81
N GLY A 102 -11.58 -19.69 7.45
CA GLY A 102 -10.52 -19.20 8.34
C GLY A 102 -9.38 -20.19 8.58
N ASN A 103 -9.32 -21.32 7.88
CA ASN A 103 -8.20 -22.25 7.98
C ASN A 103 -6.99 -21.67 7.23
N LEU A 104 -5.87 -21.56 7.94
CA LEU A 104 -4.57 -21.20 7.38
C LEU A 104 -4.05 -22.34 6.49
N ARG A 105 -3.68 -22.02 5.24
CA ARG A 105 -3.12 -22.96 4.28
C ARG A 105 -1.61 -22.79 4.14
N SER A 106 -1.16 -21.56 3.97
CA SER A 106 0.26 -21.21 3.88
C SER A 106 0.49 -19.81 4.40
N VAL A 107 1.63 -19.59 5.04
CA VAL A 107 2.06 -18.29 5.52
C VAL A 107 3.50 -18.08 5.08
N GLY A 108 3.73 -17.03 4.30
CA GLY A 108 5.05 -16.54 3.93
C GLY A 108 5.42 -15.36 4.81
N VAL A 109 6.64 -15.31 5.33
CA VAL A 109 7.14 -14.14 6.08
C VAL A 109 8.56 -13.79 5.63
N ALA A 110 8.91 -12.50 5.71
CA ALA A 110 10.30 -12.09 5.57
C ALA A 110 11.14 -12.80 6.66
N GLU A 111 12.34 -13.28 6.30
CA GLU A 111 13.18 -14.17 7.15
C GLU A 111 13.38 -13.70 8.60
N ARG A 112 13.24 -12.39 8.84
CA ARG A 112 13.40 -11.74 10.14
C ARG A 112 12.19 -11.91 11.07
N VAL A 113 11.10 -12.54 10.62
CA VAL A 113 9.85 -12.80 11.37
C VAL A 113 9.57 -14.31 11.52
N ASN A 114 10.55 -15.17 11.26
CA ASN A 114 10.41 -16.63 11.34
C ASN A 114 10.44 -17.17 12.78
N ASP A 115 9.68 -16.59 13.70
CA ASP A 115 9.40 -17.21 15.02
C ASP A 115 8.43 -18.41 14.90
N PHE A 116 7.86 -18.61 13.70
CA PHE A 116 6.94 -19.69 13.40
C PHE A 116 7.66 -20.80 12.65
N ASN A 117 7.85 -21.97 13.28
CA ASN A 117 8.37 -23.19 12.63
C ASN A 117 7.55 -23.68 11.41
N GLN A 118 6.41 -23.04 11.11
CA GLN A 118 5.50 -23.37 10.01
C GLN A 118 5.46 -22.33 8.90
N ALA A 119 6.11 -21.16 9.06
CA ALA A 119 6.13 -20.13 8.03
C ALA A 119 7.21 -20.41 6.97
N VAL A 120 6.97 -19.95 5.75
CA VAL A 120 7.85 -20.11 4.59
C VAL A 120 8.61 -18.79 4.37
N PRO A 121 9.94 -18.81 4.21
CA PRO A 121 10.68 -17.58 3.96
C PRO A 121 10.32 -17.00 2.59
N LEU A 122 10.12 -15.68 2.54
CA LEU A 122 9.92 -14.94 1.29
C LEU A 122 11.29 -14.70 0.61
N VAL A 123 11.74 -15.70 -0.15
CA VAL A 123 13.12 -15.74 -0.68
C VAL A 123 13.38 -14.88 -1.92
N ASN A 124 12.38 -14.68 -2.77
CA ASN A 124 12.50 -13.89 -3.98
C ASN A 124 11.14 -13.34 -4.43
N ALA A 125 11.18 -12.39 -5.36
CA ALA A 125 9.98 -11.79 -5.91
C ALA A 125 9.10 -12.75 -6.69
N HIS A 126 9.71 -13.74 -7.36
CA HIS A 126 8.98 -14.80 -8.03
C HIS A 126 8.09 -15.53 -7.03
N PHE A 127 8.63 -15.97 -5.91
CA PHE A 127 7.94 -16.67 -4.83
C PHE A 127 6.80 -15.83 -4.24
N ILE A 128 7.09 -14.56 -3.92
CA ILE A 128 6.08 -13.60 -3.42
C ILE A 128 4.92 -13.48 -4.40
N LEU A 129 5.19 -13.20 -5.68
CA LEU A 129 4.17 -13.01 -6.69
C LEU A 129 3.43 -14.31 -7.00
N GLY A 130 4.10 -15.45 -6.90
CA GLY A 130 3.52 -16.78 -7.05
C GLY A 130 2.49 -17.08 -5.97
N MET A 131 2.81 -16.74 -4.72
CA MET A 131 1.88 -16.83 -3.60
C MET A 131 0.73 -15.83 -3.75
N LEU A 132 1.02 -14.59 -4.15
CA LEU A 132 0.00 -13.56 -4.38
C LEU A 132 -0.99 -13.96 -5.48
N SER A 133 -0.52 -14.68 -6.50
CA SER A 133 -1.31 -15.10 -7.65
C SER A 133 -2.13 -16.37 -7.42
N THR A 134 -2.22 -16.85 -6.17
CA THR A 134 -3.03 -18.03 -5.84
C THR A 134 -4.49 -17.82 -6.25
N PRO A 135 -5.09 -18.75 -7.03
CA PRO A 135 -6.47 -18.59 -7.50
C PRO A 135 -7.45 -18.64 -6.32
N HIS A 136 -8.52 -17.86 -6.41
CA HIS A 136 -9.55 -17.84 -5.37
C HIS A 136 -10.29 -19.17 -5.25
N LEU A 137 -10.39 -19.94 -6.33
CA LEU A 137 -11.00 -21.26 -6.36
C LEU A 137 -9.98 -22.26 -6.85
N GLU A 138 -9.79 -23.32 -6.08
CA GLU A 138 -8.85 -24.38 -6.40
C GLU A 138 -9.48 -25.74 -6.20
N VAL A 139 -9.09 -26.68 -7.06
CA VAL A 139 -9.46 -28.08 -6.95
C VAL A 139 -8.52 -28.75 -5.95
N VAL A 140 -9.07 -29.23 -4.84
CA VAL A 140 -8.29 -29.90 -3.78
C VAL A 140 -8.22 -31.41 -4.02
N ASP A 141 -9.34 -32.01 -4.42
CA ASP A 141 -9.43 -33.46 -4.61
C ASP A 141 -10.55 -33.81 -5.60
N VAL A 142 -10.44 -34.99 -6.22
CA VAL A 142 -11.48 -35.57 -7.06
C VAL A 142 -11.87 -36.92 -6.47
N ARG A 143 -13.10 -37.00 -5.96
CA ARG A 143 -13.65 -38.22 -5.38
C ARG A 143 -13.71 -39.32 -6.44
N ARG A 144 -13.69 -40.59 -6.00
CA ARG A 144 -13.81 -41.79 -6.86
C ARG A 144 -15.07 -41.81 -7.76
N ASN A 145 -16.10 -41.04 -7.43
CA ASN A 145 -17.32 -40.89 -8.23
C ASN A 145 -17.23 -39.73 -9.26
N GLY A 146 -16.06 -39.13 -9.45
CA GLY A 146 -15.84 -37.98 -10.34
C GLY A 146 -16.26 -36.63 -9.76
N ALA A 147 -16.71 -36.57 -8.50
CA ALA A 147 -17.07 -35.30 -7.87
C ALA A 147 -15.82 -34.51 -7.47
N VAL A 148 -15.71 -33.29 -7.98
CA VAL A 148 -14.59 -32.37 -7.71
C VAL A 148 -14.85 -31.61 -6.41
N ILE A 149 -13.87 -31.61 -5.50
CA ILE A 149 -13.90 -30.84 -4.25
C ILE A 149 -13.13 -29.54 -4.47
N TYR A 150 -13.79 -28.42 -4.21
CA TYR A 150 -13.21 -27.09 -4.31
C TYR A 150 -12.86 -26.54 -2.93
N SER A 151 -11.73 -25.86 -2.84
CA SER A 151 -11.43 -24.94 -1.73
C SER A 151 -11.40 -23.52 -2.26
N THR A 152 -11.79 -22.58 -1.40
CA THR A 152 -11.55 -21.17 -1.67
C THR A 152 -10.23 -20.76 -1.05
N ASN A 153 -9.52 -19.85 -1.69
CA ASN A 153 -8.34 -19.20 -1.15
C ASN A 153 -8.62 -17.70 -0.98
N GLU A 154 -8.22 -17.16 0.16
CA GLU A 154 -8.15 -15.73 0.45
C GLU A 154 -6.68 -15.39 0.67
N VAL A 155 -6.15 -14.55 -0.21
CA VAL A 155 -4.76 -14.14 -0.19
C VAL A 155 -4.70 -12.72 0.36
N SER A 156 -3.91 -12.53 1.41
CA SER A 156 -3.66 -11.23 2.03
C SER A 156 -2.18 -11.07 2.32
N ALA A 157 -1.59 -9.96 1.93
CA ALA A 157 -0.20 -9.64 2.18
C ALA A 157 -0.06 -8.26 2.80
N MET A 158 0.81 -8.14 3.80
CA MET A 158 1.20 -6.85 4.33
C MET A 158 2.43 -6.36 3.57
N VAL A 159 2.30 -5.17 3.01
CA VAL A 159 3.31 -4.59 2.13
C VAL A 159 3.58 -3.16 2.57
N ARG A 160 4.86 -2.80 2.58
CA ARG A 160 5.36 -1.44 2.81
C ARG A 160 5.46 -0.71 1.47
N ALA A 161 5.26 0.59 1.48
CA ALA A 161 5.28 1.44 0.29
C ALA A 161 6.54 1.23 -0.56
N ILE A 162 6.38 0.86 -1.82
CA ILE A 162 7.51 0.67 -2.77
C ILE A 162 7.90 2.03 -3.35
N SER A 163 6.90 2.83 -3.72
CA SER A 163 7.02 4.21 -4.21
C SER A 163 7.17 5.27 -3.11
N GLY A 164 7.48 4.84 -1.88
CA GLY A 164 7.69 5.71 -0.72
C GLY A 164 8.94 6.61 -0.78
N SER A 165 9.16 7.36 0.28
CA SER A 165 10.35 8.21 0.43
C SER A 165 11.62 7.35 0.55
N ALA A 166 12.78 7.89 0.18
CA ALA A 166 14.03 7.14 0.24
C ALA A 166 14.35 6.60 1.66
N GLY A 167 13.92 7.32 2.70
CA GLY A 167 14.05 6.88 4.10
C GLY A 167 13.24 5.63 4.44
N GLU A 168 12.12 5.38 3.77
CA GLU A 168 11.25 4.23 4.00
C GLU A 168 11.79 2.94 3.33
N ARG A 169 12.78 3.07 2.43
CA ARG A 169 13.41 1.94 1.72
C ARG A 169 14.50 1.24 2.51
N PHE A 170 14.99 1.85 3.59
CA PHE A 170 16.03 1.24 4.41
C PHE A 170 15.48 -0.01 5.13
N GLN A 171 16.31 -1.04 5.22
CA GLN A 171 15.97 -2.31 5.87
C GLN A 171 16.31 -2.32 7.37
N VAL A 172 16.41 -1.14 7.97
CA VAL A 172 16.71 -0.97 9.40
C VAL A 172 15.38 -0.86 10.15
N SER A 173 15.23 -1.61 11.25
CA SER A 173 13.98 -1.76 12.02
C SER A 173 13.24 -0.45 12.27
N ASP A 174 13.97 0.57 12.71
CA ASP A 174 13.41 1.86 13.15
C ASP A 174 12.74 2.62 12.00
N PHE A 175 13.24 2.44 10.77
CA PHE A 175 12.67 3.04 9.56
C PHE A 175 11.53 2.19 8.98
N GLN A 176 11.50 0.89 9.25
CA GLN A 176 10.45 -0.01 8.78
C GLN A 176 9.15 0.22 9.53
N GLU A 177 9.21 0.40 10.86
CA GLU A 177 8.03 0.61 11.70
C GLU A 177 7.28 1.91 11.37
N ASN A 178 8.00 2.95 10.94
CA ASN A 178 7.43 4.24 10.54
C ASN A 178 7.06 4.32 9.04
N SER A 179 7.30 3.26 8.27
CA SER A 179 7.00 3.27 6.84
C SER A 179 5.51 3.07 6.56
N PHE A 180 4.97 3.82 5.58
CA PHE A 180 3.60 3.64 5.16
C PHE A 180 3.38 2.20 4.69
N SER A 181 2.39 1.53 5.27
CA SER A 181 2.09 0.13 5.02
C SER A 181 0.61 -0.05 4.68
N TYR A 182 0.32 -1.04 3.84
CA TYR A 182 -1.03 -1.41 3.45
C TYR A 182 -1.19 -2.93 3.39
N LEU A 183 -2.44 -3.38 3.55
CA LEU A 183 -2.82 -4.76 3.30
C LEU A 183 -3.27 -4.89 1.84
N LEU A 184 -2.56 -5.71 1.07
CA LEU A 184 -2.89 -6.11 -0.28
C LEU A 184 -3.63 -7.45 -0.24
N SER A 185 -4.89 -7.47 -0.65
CA SER A 185 -5.62 -8.71 -0.89
C SER A 185 -5.77 -8.96 -2.38
N THR A 186 -5.42 -10.17 -2.81
CA THR A 186 -5.49 -10.57 -4.23
C THR A 186 -6.61 -11.59 -4.42
N LYS A 187 -7.45 -11.35 -5.42
CA LYS A 187 -8.52 -12.25 -5.82
C LYS A 187 -8.46 -12.47 -7.33
N ILE A 188 -8.19 -13.71 -7.71
CA ILE A 188 -8.12 -14.16 -9.10
C ILE A 188 -9.22 -15.18 -9.35
N VAL A 189 -10.12 -14.89 -10.29
CA VAL A 189 -11.27 -15.73 -10.62
C VAL A 189 -11.36 -15.87 -12.14
N PRO A 190 -11.66 -17.05 -12.69
CA PRO A 190 -11.90 -17.19 -14.12
C PRO A 190 -13.10 -16.35 -14.56
N TYR A 191 -13.00 -15.71 -15.72
CA TYR A 191 -14.10 -14.93 -16.28
C TYR A 191 -15.17 -15.86 -16.87
N LEU A 192 -16.40 -15.72 -16.37
CA LEU A 192 -17.54 -16.50 -16.84
C LEU A 192 -18.42 -15.60 -17.74
N PRO A 193 -18.44 -15.83 -19.07
CA PRO A 193 -19.19 -14.99 -20.01
C PRO A 193 -20.71 -15.25 -20.00
N SER A 194 -21.17 -16.27 -19.28
CA SER A 194 -22.58 -16.68 -19.26
C SER A 194 -23.14 -16.68 -17.83
N PRO A 195 -24.36 -16.16 -17.61
CA PRO A 195 -24.98 -16.19 -16.29
C PRO A 195 -25.29 -17.64 -15.87
N THR A 196 -25.20 -17.93 -14.57
CA THR A 196 -25.33 -19.28 -13.99
C THR A 196 -26.67 -19.99 -14.30
N ASN A 197 -27.67 -19.24 -14.75
CA ASN A 197 -29.01 -19.72 -15.11
C ASN A 197 -29.21 -20.01 -16.62
N SER A 198 -28.20 -19.79 -17.47
CA SER A 198 -28.32 -20.06 -18.91
C SER A 198 -28.33 -21.55 -19.28
N PHE A 199 -28.19 -22.44 -18.30
CA PHE A 199 -28.10 -23.90 -18.48
C PHE A 199 -29.24 -24.65 -17.78
N HIS A 200 -30.42 -24.05 -17.67
CA HIS A 200 -31.59 -24.72 -17.09
C HIS A 200 -32.19 -25.80 -18.01
N GLN A 201 -32.29 -27.00 -17.44
CA GLN A 201 -33.12 -28.18 -17.77
C GLN A 201 -34.05 -28.07 -19.00
N ASN A 202 -33.52 -28.40 -20.18
CA ASN A 202 -34.00 -29.49 -21.03
C ASN A 202 -33.24 -29.43 -22.37
N SER A 203 -32.47 -30.50 -22.63
CA SER A 203 -32.06 -30.91 -23.98
C SER A 203 -31.37 -29.85 -24.85
N VAL A 204 -30.44 -29.07 -24.30
CA VAL A 204 -29.38 -28.50 -25.13
C VAL A 204 -28.14 -29.34 -24.82
N PRO A 205 -27.70 -30.22 -25.75
CA PRO A 205 -26.54 -31.04 -25.48
C PRO A 205 -25.35 -30.13 -25.12
N ILE A 206 -24.49 -30.63 -24.24
CA ILE A 206 -23.21 -30.06 -23.77
C ILE A 206 -22.25 -29.73 -24.96
N THR A 207 -22.71 -29.93 -26.19
CA THR A 207 -22.03 -29.78 -27.47
C THR A 207 -22.30 -28.45 -28.20
N THR A 208 -22.99 -27.47 -27.58
CA THR A 208 -23.18 -26.17 -28.26
C THR A 208 -21.88 -25.37 -28.28
N ASN A 209 -21.63 -24.69 -29.40
CA ASN A 209 -20.50 -23.76 -29.58
C ASN A 209 -20.39 -22.69 -28.47
N ARG A 210 -21.49 -22.42 -27.75
CA ARG A 210 -21.52 -21.48 -26.62
C ARG A 210 -20.90 -22.06 -25.35
N PHE A 211 -21.06 -23.35 -25.07
CA PHE A 211 -20.44 -24.01 -23.92
C PHE A 211 -18.94 -24.20 -24.13
N SER A 212 -18.53 -24.62 -25.33
CA SER A 212 -17.10 -24.70 -25.70
C SER A 212 -16.43 -23.33 -25.70
N LEU A 213 -17.12 -22.28 -26.16
CA LEU A 213 -16.63 -20.91 -26.03
C LEU A 213 -16.52 -20.47 -24.56
N ALA A 214 -17.56 -20.73 -23.74
CA ALA A 214 -17.56 -20.30 -22.34
C ALA A 214 -16.47 -20.99 -21.52
N THR A 215 -16.25 -22.29 -21.75
CA THR A 215 -15.15 -23.05 -21.12
C THR A 215 -13.79 -22.57 -21.62
N ASN A 216 -13.65 -22.25 -22.91
CA ASN A 216 -12.43 -21.69 -23.46
C ASN A 216 -12.10 -20.30 -22.87
N VAL A 217 -13.10 -19.43 -22.76
CA VAL A 217 -12.94 -18.10 -22.13
C VAL A 217 -12.60 -18.24 -20.65
N ALA A 218 -13.32 -19.10 -19.90
CA ALA A 218 -13.04 -19.31 -18.49
C ALA A 218 -11.65 -19.92 -18.21
N THR A 219 -11.08 -20.64 -19.18
CA THR A 219 -9.74 -21.22 -19.07
C THR A 219 -8.63 -20.21 -19.40
N ASN A 220 -8.91 -19.23 -20.26
CA ASN A 220 -7.89 -18.34 -20.83
C ASN A 220 -8.08 -16.85 -20.45
N LEU A 221 -9.11 -16.52 -19.66
CA LEU A 221 -9.42 -15.15 -19.24
C LEU A 221 -9.80 -15.15 -17.75
N TYR A 222 -9.11 -14.31 -16.98
CA TYR A 222 -9.29 -14.19 -15.54
C TYR A 222 -9.60 -12.74 -15.15
N ASP A 223 -10.52 -12.57 -14.21
CA ASP A 223 -10.73 -11.33 -13.49
C ASP A 223 -9.77 -11.26 -12.30
N VAL A 224 -8.85 -10.31 -12.35
CA VAL A 224 -7.83 -10.07 -11.31
C VAL A 224 -8.22 -8.82 -10.56
N GLN A 225 -8.38 -8.97 -9.24
CA GLN A 225 -8.75 -7.90 -8.34
C GLN A 225 -7.71 -7.77 -7.23
N LEU A 226 -7.17 -6.57 -7.10
CA LEU A 226 -6.27 -6.20 -6.02
C LEU A 226 -6.97 -5.18 -5.12
N LYS A 227 -7.12 -5.54 -3.85
CA LYS A 227 -7.75 -4.69 -2.85
C LYS A 227 -6.69 -4.21 -1.86
N PHE A 228 -6.48 -2.91 -1.84
CA PHE A 228 -5.58 -2.22 -0.94
C PHE A 228 -6.38 -1.67 0.24
N ARG A 229 -5.89 -1.87 1.46
CA ARG A 229 -6.47 -1.30 2.68
C ARG A 229 -5.38 -0.69 3.56
N TRP A 230 -5.62 0.51 4.05
CA TRP A 230 -4.65 1.23 4.90
C TRP A 230 -5.34 2.20 5.88
N PRO A 231 -4.62 2.69 6.91
CA PRO A 231 -3.36 2.14 7.44
C PRO A 231 -3.52 0.69 7.91
N VAL A 232 -2.42 -0.07 7.94
CA VAL A 232 -2.39 -1.42 8.51
C VAL A 232 -1.37 -1.48 9.64
N THR A 233 -1.72 -2.15 10.73
CA THR A 233 -0.76 -2.54 11.77
C THR A 233 -0.87 -4.03 12.05
N LYS A 234 0.28 -4.68 12.26
CA LYS A 234 0.32 -6.09 12.67
C LYS A 234 -0.17 -6.19 14.11
N VAL A 235 -1.09 -7.10 14.36
CA VAL A 235 -1.51 -7.51 15.70
C VAL A 235 -1.08 -8.96 15.85
N GLN A 236 -0.04 -9.19 16.64
CA GLN A 236 0.33 -10.54 17.05
C GLN A 236 -0.60 -10.95 18.20
N ILE A 237 -1.46 -11.96 17.98
CA ILE A 237 -2.16 -12.61 19.08
C ILE A 237 -1.31 -13.79 19.53
N GLY A 238 -0.63 -13.61 20.66
CA GLY A 238 0.10 -14.68 21.32
C GLY A 238 -0.87 -15.65 21.99
N ASN A 239 -1.03 -16.84 21.44
CA ASN A 239 -0.99 -18.12 22.17
C ASN A 239 -1.33 -19.28 21.23
N SER A 240 -0.53 -20.35 21.31
CA SER A 240 -0.49 -21.55 20.45
C SER A 240 0.36 -21.38 19.19
N GLY A 241 1.32 -22.29 18.97
CA GLY A 241 2.33 -22.25 17.91
C GLY A 241 1.80 -22.41 16.47
N ARG A 242 0.75 -21.67 16.12
CA ARG A 242 0.22 -21.47 14.78
C ARG A 242 0.48 -20.03 14.35
N PRO A 243 0.92 -19.78 13.10
CA PRO A 243 1.12 -18.44 12.58
C PRO A 243 -0.22 -17.76 12.28
N ASP A 244 -0.91 -17.23 13.29
CA ASP A 244 -2.08 -16.37 13.07
C ASP A 244 -1.65 -14.90 13.07
N ILE A 245 -1.27 -14.39 11.89
CA ILE A 245 -0.95 -12.96 11.72
C ILE A 245 -2.28 -12.22 11.52
N GLN A 246 -2.71 -11.50 12.54
CA GLN A 246 -3.88 -10.64 12.45
C GLN A 246 -3.47 -9.22 12.08
N TYR A 247 -4.31 -8.57 11.29
CA TYR A 247 -4.08 -7.21 10.84
C TYR A 247 -5.17 -6.30 11.39
N ARG A 248 -4.77 -5.18 11.99
CA ARG A 248 -5.70 -4.10 12.28
C ARG A 248 -5.76 -3.17 11.08
N LEU A 249 -6.96 -3.03 10.54
CA LEU A 249 -7.20 -2.29 9.30
C LEU A 249 -7.83 -0.93 9.60
N GLY A 250 -7.36 0.08 8.90
CA GLY A 250 -7.98 1.40 8.84
C GLY A 250 -9.22 1.45 7.95
N LYS A 251 -9.72 2.67 7.76
CA LYS A 251 -10.95 2.95 7.01
C LYS A 251 -10.75 2.98 5.49
N TYR A 252 -9.54 3.27 5.01
CA TYR A 252 -9.30 3.53 3.60
C TYR A 252 -9.16 2.22 2.82
N GLU A 253 -9.85 2.15 1.70
CA GLU A 253 -9.72 1.03 0.77
C GLU A 253 -9.76 1.49 -0.69
N LYS A 254 -9.03 0.78 -1.55
CA LYS A 254 -9.03 1.00 -2.99
C LYS A 254 -8.92 -0.33 -3.72
N ILE A 255 -9.69 -0.49 -4.78
CA ILE A 255 -9.73 -1.73 -5.57
C ILE A 255 -9.25 -1.42 -6.99
N PHE A 256 -8.26 -2.18 -7.43
CA PHE A 256 -7.84 -2.26 -8.82
C PHE A 256 -8.41 -3.55 -9.40
N ARG A 257 -9.01 -3.47 -10.57
CA ARG A 257 -9.58 -4.63 -11.26
C ARG A 257 -9.17 -4.59 -12.72
N THR A 258 -8.78 -5.74 -13.25
CA THR A 258 -8.50 -5.89 -14.68
C THR A 258 -8.78 -7.31 -15.15
N LEU A 259 -8.99 -7.47 -16.44
CA LEU A 259 -9.03 -8.78 -17.07
C LEU A 259 -7.61 -9.12 -17.54
N VAL A 260 -7.16 -10.33 -17.21
CA VAL A 260 -5.88 -10.88 -17.64
C VAL A 260 -6.16 -12.07 -18.55
N SER A 261 -5.63 -12.01 -19.76
CA SER A 261 -5.65 -13.14 -20.68
C SER A 261 -4.40 -14.00 -20.48
N GLY A 262 -4.58 -15.30 -20.60
CA GLY A 262 -3.55 -16.31 -20.40
C GLY A 262 -4.06 -17.43 -19.49
N ARG A 263 -3.23 -18.46 -19.35
CA ARG A 263 -3.49 -19.57 -18.45
C ARG A 263 -2.77 -19.35 -17.13
N LEU A 264 -3.46 -19.61 -16.02
CA LEU A 264 -2.83 -19.67 -14.71
C LEU A 264 -2.17 -21.05 -14.54
N LEU A 265 -0.84 -21.06 -14.54
CA LEU A 265 -0.04 -22.28 -14.37
C LEU A 265 0.34 -22.42 -12.90
N SER A 266 0.29 -23.65 -12.39
CA SER A 266 0.85 -23.99 -11.09
C SER A 266 2.27 -24.52 -11.28
N THR A 267 3.19 -24.07 -10.44
CA THR A 267 4.56 -24.57 -10.36
C THR A 267 4.94 -24.75 -8.90
N ASN A 268 5.96 -25.57 -8.63
CA ASN A 268 6.43 -25.80 -7.29
C ASN A 268 7.37 -24.67 -6.89
N GLY A 269 7.09 -24.01 -5.77
CA GLY A 269 7.97 -23.02 -5.19
C GLY A 269 9.00 -23.67 -4.28
N VAL A 270 10.29 -23.49 -4.57
CA VAL A 270 11.37 -23.95 -3.69
C VAL A 270 11.91 -22.79 -2.85
N PRO A 271 11.52 -22.66 -1.57
CA PRO A 271 12.05 -21.64 -0.66
C PRO A 271 13.46 -21.95 -0.14
N PHE A 272 14.16 -22.92 -0.75
CA PHE A 272 15.50 -23.38 -0.36
C PHE A 272 15.61 -23.88 1.09
N LEU A 273 14.54 -24.48 1.62
CA LEU A 273 14.59 -25.15 2.93
C LEU A 273 15.23 -26.54 2.79
N ARG A 274 15.52 -27.20 3.93
CA ARG A 274 16.05 -28.57 3.95
C ARG A 274 15.16 -29.50 3.11
N GLU A 275 15.75 -30.43 2.36
CA GLU A 275 15.06 -31.25 1.35
C GLU A 275 13.78 -31.94 1.84
N ASN A 276 13.72 -32.38 3.10
CA ASN A 276 12.55 -33.07 3.69
C ASN A 276 11.56 -32.15 4.41
N ASP A 277 11.67 -30.84 4.24
CA ASP A 277 10.73 -29.88 4.84
C ASP A 277 9.45 -29.80 4.01
N SER A 278 8.30 -30.13 4.62
CA SER A 278 6.98 -30.06 3.96
C SER A 278 6.61 -28.66 3.47
N ARG A 279 7.32 -27.62 3.93
CA ARG A 279 7.21 -26.24 3.46
C ARG A 279 7.82 -26.01 2.07
N ASN A 280 8.53 -27.00 1.50
CA ASN A 280 9.03 -26.93 0.12
C ASN A 280 7.94 -27.18 -0.94
N ASP A 281 6.76 -27.68 -0.55
CA ASP A 281 5.69 -28.02 -1.48
C ASP A 281 4.60 -26.94 -1.54
N VAL A 282 4.99 -25.66 -1.57
CA VAL A 282 4.03 -24.56 -1.73
C VAL A 282 3.72 -24.39 -3.23
N PRO A 283 2.45 -24.56 -3.66
CA PRO A 283 2.09 -24.30 -5.04
C PRO A 283 2.13 -22.80 -5.29
N LEU A 284 2.89 -22.42 -6.32
CA LEU A 284 2.97 -21.04 -6.80
C LEU A 284 2.25 -20.95 -8.14
N TYR A 285 1.59 -19.82 -8.37
CA TYR A 285 0.78 -19.61 -9.56
C TYR A 285 1.29 -18.45 -10.39
N TYR A 286 1.31 -18.58 -11.70
CA TYR A 286 1.72 -17.50 -12.61
C TYR A 286 0.86 -17.47 -13.85
N PHE A 287 0.60 -16.26 -14.34
CA PHE A 287 0.02 -16.09 -15.65
C PHE A 287 1.07 -16.35 -16.72
N ASN A 288 0.80 -17.30 -17.60
CA ASN A 288 1.53 -17.41 -18.86
C ASN A 288 0.71 -16.75 -19.97
N SER A 289 1.22 -15.63 -20.48
CA SER A 289 0.58 -14.85 -21.54
C SER A 289 0.65 -15.50 -22.93
N LYS A 290 1.48 -16.54 -23.11
CA LYS A 290 1.71 -17.19 -24.41
C LYS A 290 0.89 -18.46 -24.64
N ASP A 291 0.25 -18.99 -23.61
CA ASP A 291 -0.43 -20.29 -23.68
C ASP A 291 -1.94 -20.09 -23.83
N TYR A 292 -2.42 -20.12 -25.07
CA TYR A 292 -3.83 -20.36 -25.36
C TYR A 292 -4.09 -21.86 -25.34
N THR A 293 -5.01 -22.32 -24.49
CA THR A 293 -5.46 -23.72 -24.53
C THR A 293 -6.71 -23.81 -25.40
N PRO A 294 -6.69 -24.56 -26.52
CA PRO A 294 -7.89 -24.81 -27.31
C PRO A 294 -8.90 -25.63 -26.49
N PRO A 295 -10.20 -25.55 -26.78
CA PRO A 295 -11.20 -26.37 -26.09
C PRO A 295 -10.86 -27.86 -26.27
N ALA A 296 -10.94 -28.64 -25.18
CA ALA A 296 -10.94 -30.09 -25.30
C ALA A 296 -12.21 -30.49 -26.07
N LEU A 297 -12.03 -31.12 -27.23
CA LEU A 297 -13.11 -31.65 -28.08
C LEU A 297 -13.78 -32.85 -27.42
#